data_AF-X0ZA15-F1
#
_entry.id   AF-X0ZA15-F1
#
_cell.length_a   1.000
_cell.length_b   1.000
_cell.length_c   1.000
_cell.angle_alpha   90.00
_cell.angle_beta   90.00
_cell.angle_gamma   90.00
#
_symmetry.space_group_name_H-M   'P 1'
#
loop_
_entity.id
_entity.type
_entity.pdbx_description
1 polymer ?
#
loop_
_entity_poly.entity_id
_entity_poly.type
_entity_poly.pdbx_seq_one_letter_code
_entity_poly.pdbx_strand_id
1 'polypeptide(L)'
;MSAFFDLRVIEVERKSDFSPNIDKIKKSITDKTKAILINSPNNPTGYSLSTNELQEIVEIVKKHDLYLISDEVYENYLYDDSKHTSPASLNDMFERTITINAMSKLYSATGFRLG
;
A
#
# COMPACT_ATOMS: atom_id res chain seq x y z
N MET A 1 6.15 13.10 16.42
CA MET A 1 5.45 11.98 17.07
C MET A 1 4.02 12.05 16.57
N SER A 2 3.45 10.96 16.05
CA SER A 2 2.06 10.95 15.59
C SER A 2 1.12 11.40 16.71
N ALA A 3 0.05 12.15 16.37
CA ALA A 3 -0.99 12.53 17.32
C ALA A 3 -1.81 11.31 17.81
N PHE A 4 -1.67 10.17 17.15
CA PHE A 4 -2.37 8.93 17.45
C PHE A 4 -1.37 7.77 17.59
N PHE A 5 -1.53 6.97 18.64
CA PHE A 5 -0.83 5.70 18.88
C PHE A 5 0.70 5.77 19.02
N ASP A 6 1.28 6.94 19.31
CA ASP A 6 2.73 7.13 19.52
C ASP A 6 3.63 6.58 18.39
N LEU A 7 3.09 6.53 17.17
CA LEU A 7 3.81 6.03 16.00
C LEU A 7 4.83 7.04 15.49
N ARG A 8 5.95 6.52 14.97
CA ARG A 8 6.89 7.28 14.13
C ARG A 8 6.64 6.91 12.67
N VAL A 9 6.04 7.85 11.93
CA VAL A 9 5.86 7.73 10.48
C VAL A 9 7.16 8.11 9.78
N ILE A 10 7.61 7.28 8.85
CA ILE A 10 8.71 7.57 7.95
C ILE A 10 8.13 7.66 6.55
N GLU A 11 8.11 8.86 5.99
CA GLU A 11 7.72 9.07 4.60
C GLU A 11 8.88 8.69 3.69
N VAL A 12 8.61 7.83 2.71
CA VAL A 12 9.59 7.41 1.72
C VAL A 12 9.33 8.17 0.43
N GLU A 13 10.31 8.96 0.01
CA GLU A 13 10.21 9.71 -1.24
C GLU A 13 10.17 8.76 -2.44
N ARG A 14 9.09 8.85 -3.23
CA ARG A 14 8.90 8.16 -4.50
C ARG A 14 9.82 8.69 -5.61
N LYS A 15 9.82 8.02 -6.76
CA LYS A 15 10.52 8.52 -7.96
C LYS A 15 9.71 9.65 -8.63
N SER A 16 10.32 10.33 -9.60
CA SER A 16 9.71 11.46 -10.31
C SER A 16 8.49 11.07 -11.15
N ASP A 17 8.38 9.82 -11.55
CA ASP A 17 7.24 9.22 -12.26
C ASP A 17 6.14 8.68 -11.32
N PHE A 18 6.27 8.98 -10.01
CA PHE A 18 5.42 8.52 -8.93
C PHE A 18 5.52 7.04 -8.56
N SER A 19 6.36 6.26 -9.24
CA SER A 19 6.63 4.86 -8.87
C SER A 19 7.33 4.76 -7.50
N PRO A 20 7.15 3.64 -6.78
CA PRO A 20 7.84 3.41 -5.52
C PRO A 20 9.36 3.41 -5.70
N ASN A 21 10.07 4.00 -4.73
CA ASN A 21 11.52 3.92 -4.65
C ASN A 21 11.95 2.78 -3.72
N ILE A 22 12.05 1.58 -4.29
CA ILE A 22 12.36 0.33 -3.56
C ILE A 22 13.65 0.45 -2.72
N ASP A 23 14.69 1.11 -3.24
CA ASP A 23 15.94 1.29 -2.51
C ASP A 23 15.80 2.22 -1.30
N LYS A 24 15.01 3.30 -1.43
CA LYS A 24 14.70 4.17 -0.30
C LYS A 24 13.81 3.48 0.73
N ILE A 25 12.88 2.61 0.31
CA ILE A 25 12.09 1.78 1.23
C ILE A 25 13.04 0.90 2.06
N LYS A 26 13.91 0.12 1.41
CA LYS A 26 14.89 -0.75 2.08
C LYS A 26 15.77 0.00 3.07
N LYS A 27 16.28 1.18 2.70
CA LYS A 27 17.13 2.02 3.57
C LYS A 27 16.39 2.63 4.76
N SER A 28 15.06 2.74 4.70
CA SER A 28 14.24 3.32 5.77
C SER A 28 13.84 2.31 6.84
N ILE A 29 14.06 1.02 6.61
CA ILE A 29 13.73 -0.05 7.55
C ILE A 29 14.74 -0.09 8.70
N THR A 30 14.22 -0.26 9.90
CA THR A 30 15.00 -0.43 11.13
C THR A 30 14.37 -1.55 11.97
N ASP A 31 15.03 -1.96 13.06
CA ASP A 31 14.48 -2.95 14.00
C ASP A 31 13.18 -2.48 14.68
N LYS A 32 12.85 -1.18 14.59
CA LYS A 32 11.61 -0.60 15.10
C LYS A 32 10.48 -0.56 14.07
N THR A 33 10.76 -0.85 12.79
CA THR A 33 9.73 -0.87 11.75
C THR A 33 8.75 -2.01 12.01
N LYS A 34 7.45 -1.73 11.89
CA LYS A 34 6.38 -2.73 12.12
C LYS A 34 5.47 -2.97 10.92
N ALA A 35 5.31 -1.95 10.07
CA ALA A 35 4.48 -2.05 8.89
C ALA A 35 4.99 -1.15 7.77
N ILE A 36 4.59 -1.50 6.55
CA ILE A 36 4.63 -0.63 5.37
C ILE A 36 3.18 -0.31 5.01
N LEU A 37 2.89 0.95 4.69
CA LEU A 37 1.60 1.38 4.15
C LEU A 37 1.77 1.71 2.67
N ILE A 38 0.93 1.11 1.84
CA ILE A 38 0.80 1.44 0.42
C ILE A 38 -0.64 1.86 0.12
N ASN A 39 -0.79 2.74 -0.86
CA ASN A 39 -2.10 3.11 -1.41
C ASN A 39 -2.04 2.96 -2.93
N SER A 40 -2.74 1.96 -3.45
CA SER A 40 -2.74 1.58 -4.86
C SER A 40 -4.10 1.02 -5.27
N PRO A 41 -4.77 1.59 -6.29
CA PRO A 41 -4.41 2.81 -7.01
C PRO A 41 -4.28 4.05 -6.11
N ASN A 42 -3.25 4.86 -6.37
CA ASN A 42 -2.84 5.92 -5.47
C ASN A 42 -3.71 7.18 -5.58
N ASN A 43 -4.10 7.73 -4.45
CA ASN A 43 -4.49 9.13 -4.29
C ASN A 43 -3.32 9.89 -3.64
N PRO A 44 -2.82 11.00 -4.22
CA PRO A 44 -3.43 11.81 -5.27
C PRO A 44 -2.95 11.55 -6.70
N THR A 45 -1.98 10.67 -6.96
CA THR A 45 -1.33 10.67 -8.28
C THR A 45 -1.92 9.74 -9.32
N GLY A 46 -2.89 8.90 -8.96
CA GLY A 46 -3.45 7.88 -9.86
C GLY A 46 -2.49 6.74 -10.20
N TYR A 47 -1.28 6.75 -9.63
CA TYR A 47 -0.29 5.70 -9.90
C TYR A 47 -0.78 4.36 -9.35
N SER A 48 -0.78 3.34 -10.20
CA SER A 48 -1.14 1.97 -9.82
C SER A 48 0.11 1.12 -9.84
N LEU A 49 0.39 0.43 -8.73
CA LEU A 49 1.56 -0.45 -8.63
C LEU A 49 1.47 -1.56 -9.68
N SER A 50 2.57 -1.77 -10.40
CA SER A 50 2.72 -2.96 -11.22
C SER A 50 2.87 -4.21 -10.33
N THR A 51 2.55 -5.38 -10.86
CA THR A 51 2.76 -6.66 -10.16
C THR A 51 4.22 -6.85 -9.74
N ASN A 52 5.19 -6.41 -10.55
CA ASN A 52 6.61 -6.52 -10.24
C ASN A 52 6.99 -5.64 -9.04
N GLU A 53 6.54 -4.40 -9.01
CA GLU A 53 6.81 -3.49 -7.88
C GLU A 53 6.14 -3.97 -6.59
N LEU A 54 4.92 -4.50 -6.70
CA LEU A 54 4.26 -5.11 -5.56
C LEU A 54 5.05 -6.32 -5.03
N GLN A 55 5.57 -7.17 -5.92
CA GLN A 55 6.41 -8.30 -5.52
C GLN A 55 7.68 -7.84 -4.80
N GLU A 56 8.34 -6.79 -5.27
CA GLU A 56 9.51 -6.24 -4.57
C GLU A 56 9.18 -5.76 -3.15
N ILE A 57 8.01 -5.13 -2.97
CA ILE A 57 7.53 -4.70 -1.64
C ILE A 57 7.20 -5.92 -0.77
N VAL A 58 6.53 -6.93 -1.32
CA VAL A 58 6.18 -8.18 -0.62
C VAL A 58 7.43 -8.90 -0.12
N GLU A 59 8.47 -9.00 -0.95
CA GLU A 59 9.73 -9.64 -0.53
C GLU A 59 10.40 -8.88 0.62
N ILE A 60 10.31 -7.53 0.63
CA ILE A 60 10.78 -6.73 1.77
C ILE A 60 9.95 -7.03 3.02
N VAL A 61 8.62 -7.05 2.90
CA VAL A 61 7.71 -7.32 4.01
C VAL A 61 8.01 -8.70 4.63
N LYS A 62 8.14 -9.73 3.79
CA LYS A 62 8.47 -11.10 4.23
C LYS A 62 9.84 -11.18 4.88
N LYS A 63 10.86 -10.57 4.25
CA LYS A 63 12.25 -10.58 4.75
C LYS A 63 12.38 -9.96 6.15
N HIS A 64 11.59 -8.93 6.43
CA HIS A 64 11.67 -8.17 7.68
C HIS A 64 10.53 -8.48 8.67
N ASP A 65 9.72 -9.51 8.39
CA ASP A 65 8.58 -9.92 9.23
C ASP A 65 7.63 -8.74 9.56
N LEU A 66 7.32 -7.94 8.53
CA LEU A 66 6.48 -6.74 8.66
C LEU A 66 5.02 -7.06 8.32
N TYR A 67 4.12 -6.16 8.72
CA TYR A 67 2.77 -6.08 8.14
C TYR A 67 2.75 -5.18 6.90
N LEU A 68 1.84 -5.47 5.97
CA LEU A 68 1.52 -4.59 4.84
C LEU A 68 0.11 -4.04 5.01
N ILE A 69 -0.02 -2.72 5.15
CA ILE A 69 -1.31 -2.03 5.13
C ILE A 69 -1.53 -1.60 3.68
N SER A 70 -2.58 -2.15 3.06
CA SER A 70 -2.89 -1.94 1.64
C SER A 70 -4.20 -1.17 1.53
N ASP A 71 -4.12 0.13 1.22
CA ASP A 71 -5.30 0.94 0.90
C ASP A 71 -5.67 0.74 -0.58
N GLU A 72 -6.73 -0.05 -0.77
CA GLU A 72 -7.26 -0.55 -2.04
C GLU A 72 -8.62 0.08 -2.35
N VAL A 73 -8.96 1.22 -1.72
CA VAL A 73 -10.26 1.90 -1.90
C VAL A 73 -10.56 2.25 -3.36
N TYR A 74 -9.53 2.41 -4.19
CA TYR A 74 -9.63 2.68 -5.63
C TYR A 74 -9.35 1.46 -6.51
N GLU A 75 -9.37 0.22 -6.00
CA GLU A 75 -8.98 -1.00 -6.75
C GLU A 75 -9.68 -1.16 -8.12
N ASN A 76 -10.88 -0.60 -8.27
CA ASN A 76 -11.69 -0.66 -9.50
C ASN A 76 -11.48 0.54 -10.44
N TYR A 77 -10.67 1.53 -10.05
CA TYR A 77 -10.37 2.74 -10.83
C TYR A 77 -9.06 2.56 -11.60
N LEU A 78 -9.07 1.57 -12.48
CA LEU A 78 -7.95 1.19 -13.32
C LEU A 78 -8.16 1.72 -14.74
N TYR A 79 -7.07 2.11 -15.39
CA TYR A 79 -7.07 2.61 -16.76
C TYR A 79 -6.12 1.77 -17.61
N ASP A 80 -6.34 1.79 -18.93
CA ASP A 80 -5.55 1.05 -19.91
C ASP A 80 -5.45 -0.45 -19.56
N ASP A 81 -4.26 -1.02 -19.65
CA ASP A 81 -3.98 -2.42 -19.31
C ASP A 81 -3.60 -2.64 -17.83
N SER A 82 -3.77 -1.62 -16.97
CA SER A 82 -3.43 -1.76 -15.56
C SER A 82 -4.37 -2.75 -14.85
N LYS A 83 -3.78 -3.56 -13.97
CA LYS A 83 -4.50 -4.54 -13.16
C LYS A 83 -4.15 -4.35 -11.70
N HIS A 84 -5.17 -4.24 -10.86
CA HIS A 84 -4.98 -4.29 -9.42
C HIS A 84 -4.68 -5.72 -8.98
N THR A 85 -3.70 -5.87 -8.10
CA THR A 85 -3.39 -7.14 -7.43
C THR A 85 -3.42 -6.87 -5.93
N SER A 86 -4.40 -7.44 -5.23
CA SER A 86 -4.44 -7.32 -3.77
C SER A 86 -3.27 -8.11 -3.16
N PRO A 87 -2.45 -7.52 -2.28
CA PRO A 87 -1.32 -8.22 -1.70
C PRO A 87 -1.73 -9.45 -0.89
N ALA A 88 -2.93 -9.43 -0.28
CA ALA A 88 -3.47 -10.54 0.48
C ALA A 88 -3.71 -11.80 -0.38
N SER A 89 -3.79 -11.66 -1.71
CA SER A 89 -3.94 -12.79 -2.65
C SER A 89 -2.61 -13.50 -2.96
N LEU A 90 -1.48 -12.93 -2.56
CA LEU A 90 -0.16 -13.47 -2.83
C LEU A 90 0.27 -14.50 -1.75
N ASN A 91 1.16 -15.42 -2.13
CA ASN A 91 1.63 -16.47 -1.24
C ASN A 91 2.27 -15.89 0.03
N ASP A 92 1.86 -16.43 1.17
CA ASP A 92 2.28 -16.03 2.52
C ASP A 92 1.92 -14.59 2.94
N MET A 93 1.04 -13.90 2.19
CA MET A 93 0.68 -12.51 2.46
C MET A 93 -0.69 -12.33 3.11
N PHE A 94 -1.57 -13.33 3.05
CA PHE A 94 -2.92 -13.26 3.63
C PHE A 94 -2.90 -12.86 5.11
N GLU A 95 -2.10 -13.56 5.94
CA GLU A 95 -1.98 -13.30 7.39
C GLU A 95 -1.20 -12.02 7.75
N ARG A 96 -0.57 -11.38 6.75
CA ARG A 96 0.34 -10.24 6.92
C ARG A 96 -0.20 -8.95 6.31
N THR A 97 -1.32 -9.02 5.61
CA THR A 97 -1.90 -7.89 4.91
C THR A 97 -3.14 -7.40 5.63
N ILE A 98 -3.15 -6.10 5.94
CA ILE A 98 -4.36 -5.39 6.37
C ILE A 98 -4.88 -4.67 5.13
N THR A 99 -5.88 -5.26 4.47
CA THR A 99 -6.55 -4.66 3.31
C THR A 99 -7.62 -3.66 3.78
N ILE A 100 -7.53 -2.43 3.29
CA ILE A 100 -8.50 -1.36 3.54
C ILE A 100 -9.26 -1.12 2.24
N ASN A 101 -10.59 -1.08 2.33
CA ASN A 101 -11.47 -0.76 1.21
C ASN A 101 -12.67 0.05 1.71
N ALA A 102 -13.47 0.61 0.80
CA ALA A 102 -14.65 1.39 1.18
C ALA A 102 -15.69 1.45 0.05
N MET A 103 -16.97 1.47 0.43
CA MET A 103 -18.08 1.65 -0.52
C MET A 103 -18.09 3.05 -1.16
N SER A 104 -17.40 4.00 -0.54
CA SER A 104 -17.36 5.41 -0.93
C SER A 104 -17.02 5.63 -2.40
N LYS A 105 -16.10 4.83 -2.95
CA LYS A 105 -15.60 5.01 -4.33
C LYS A 105 -16.28 4.07 -5.30
N LEU A 106 -16.34 2.78 -5.01
CA LEU A 106 -16.97 1.81 -5.91
C LEU A 106 -18.44 2.13 -6.19
N TYR A 107 -19.20 2.57 -5.18
CA TYR A 107 -20.64 2.79 -5.28
C TYR A 107 -21.04 4.27 -5.29
N SER A 108 -20.09 5.20 -5.40
CA SER A 108 -20.35 6.64 -5.26
C SER A 108 -21.12 7.00 -3.98
N ALA A 109 -20.97 6.19 -2.92
CA ALA A 109 -21.73 6.27 -1.68
C ALA A 109 -20.94 6.95 -0.56
N THR A 110 -20.22 8.03 -0.87
CA THR A 110 -19.32 8.72 0.09
C THR A 110 -20.02 9.16 1.38
N GLY A 111 -21.32 9.49 1.30
CA GLY A 111 -22.16 9.90 2.43
C GLY A 111 -22.57 8.76 3.38
N PHE A 112 -22.42 7.49 2.98
CA PHE A 112 -22.85 6.34 3.80
C PHE A 112 -21.84 6.00 4.91
N ARG A 113 -20.61 6.50 4.80
CA ARG A 113 -19.55 6.34 5.81
C ARG A 113 -19.28 4.86 6.17
N LEU A 114 -19.21 4.00 5.16
CA LEU A 114 -18.97 2.56 5.31
C LEU A 114 -17.70 2.11 4.55
N GLY A 115 -16.86 1.37 5.26
CA GLY A 115 -15.62 0.73 4.81
C GLY A 115 -15.08 -0.21 5.89
#